data_AF-A0A847VND0-F1
#
_entry.id   AF-A0A847VND0-F1
#
_cell.length_a   1.000
_cell.length_b   1.000
_cell.length_c   1.000
_cell.angle_alpha   90.00
_cell.angle_beta   90.00
_cell.angle_gamma   90.00
#
_symmetry.space_group_name_H-M   'P 1'
#
loop_
_entity.id
_entity.type
_entity.pdbx_description
1 polymer ?
#
loop_
_entity_poly.entity_id
_entity_poly.type
_entity_poly.pdbx_seq_one_letter_code
_entity_poly.pdbx_strand_id
1 'polypeptide(L)'
;GPCGVAVLLNCSHDVERLAAQLLPESAARAAAPARSQFDLRLYGVGAQILRDLGVRRMQLLANPRRMPSMTGYGLEISGFRAAA
;
A
#
# COMPACT_ATOMS: atom_id res chain seq x y z
N GLY A 1 11.74 11.54 17.25
CA GLY A 1 12.21 11.46 15.85
C GLY A 1 11.01 11.27 14.92
N PRO A 2 11.18 11.42 13.59
CA PRO A 2 10.11 11.05 12.67
C PRO A 2 9.79 9.57 12.84
N CYS A 3 8.52 9.24 13.07
CA CYS A 3 8.03 7.87 13.18
C CYS A 3 6.94 7.63 12.14
N GLY A 4 6.82 6.39 11.68
CA GLY A 4 5.85 5.98 10.68
C GLY A 4 5.65 4.47 10.73
N VAL A 5 4.56 4.01 10.11
CA VAL A 5 4.21 2.59 10.01
C VAL A 5 4.11 2.23 8.53
N ALA A 6 4.76 1.14 8.13
CA ALA A 6 4.59 0.53 6.83
C ALA A 6 3.99 -0.86 7.03
N VAL A 7 2.88 -1.15 6.33
CA VAL A 7 2.24 -2.47 6.32
C VAL A 7 2.42 -3.07 4.95
N LEU A 8 3.17 -4.17 4.87
CA LEU A 8 3.34 -4.94 3.64
C LEU A 8 2.32 -6.07 3.61
N LEU A 9 1.45 -6.08 2.61
CA LEU A 9 0.39 -7.07 2.42
C LEU A 9 0.69 -7.94 1.20
N ASN A 10 0.14 -9.16 1.19
CA ASN A 10 0.27 -10.11 0.09
C ASN A 10 1.75 -10.45 -0.25
N CYS A 11 2.59 -10.63 0.77
CA CYS A 11 3.99 -11.03 0.59
C CYS A 11 4.16 -12.50 0.15
N SER A 12 3.07 -13.23 -0.10
CA SER A 12 3.06 -14.61 -0.60
C SER A 12 3.20 -14.65 -2.13
N HIS A 13 4.28 -14.09 -2.66
CA HIS A 13 4.67 -14.36 -4.04
C HIS A 13 5.72 -15.47 -4.00
N ASP A 14 5.53 -16.51 -4.80
CA ASP A 14 6.59 -17.45 -5.13
C ASP A 14 7.82 -16.67 -5.61
N VAL A 15 9.00 -17.11 -5.19
CA VAL A 15 10.29 -16.44 -5.44
C VAL A 15 10.46 -16.10 -6.92
N GLU A 16 9.93 -16.92 -7.82
CA GLU A 16 9.96 -16.71 -9.28
C GLU A 16 9.24 -15.44 -9.73
N ARG A 17 8.09 -15.10 -9.13
CA ARG A 17 7.32 -13.89 -9.49
C ARG A 17 8.01 -12.62 -9.02
N LEU A 18 8.71 -12.68 -7.89
CA LEU A 18 9.54 -11.59 -7.38
C LEU A 18 10.81 -11.45 -8.23
N ALA A 19 11.46 -12.55 -8.58
CA ALA A 19 12.64 -12.57 -9.44
C ALA A 19 12.36 -11.94 -10.81
N ALA A 20 11.22 -12.26 -11.43
CA ALA A 20 10.79 -11.66 -12.69
C ALA A 20 10.51 -10.14 -12.63
N GLN A 21 10.29 -9.58 -11.44
CA GLN A 21 10.11 -8.13 -11.24
C GLN A 21 11.41 -7.39 -10.91
N LEU A 22 12.43 -8.10 -10.39
CA LEU A 22 13.69 -7.52 -9.92
C LEU A 22 14.86 -7.73 -10.89
N LEU A 23 14.78 -8.75 -11.75
CA LEU A 23 15.80 -9.05 -12.74
C LEU A 23 15.43 -8.41 -14.10
N PRO A 24 16.36 -7.72 -14.77
CA PRO A 24 16.10 -7.09 -16.06
C PRO A 24 16.01 -8.13 -17.17
N GLU A 25 14.83 -8.71 -17.37
CA GLU A 25 14.54 -9.53 -18.55
C GLU A 25 14.26 -8.60 -19.74
N SER A 26 15.30 -8.43 -20.56
CA SER A 26 15.23 -7.81 -21.87
C SER A 26 14.11 -8.45 -22.69
N ALA A 27 13.09 -7.66 -23.02
CA ALA A 27 11.98 -7.98 -23.94
C ALA A 27 10.81 -8.84 -23.40
N ALA A 28 9.97 -8.22 -22.58
CA ALA A 28 8.53 -8.36 -22.76
C ALA A 28 7.84 -7.00 -22.60
N ARG A 29 7.66 -6.31 -23.74
CA ARG A 29 6.63 -5.27 -23.87
C ARG A 29 5.27 -5.97 -23.85
N ALA A 30 4.85 -6.48 -22.69
CA ALA A 30 3.54 -7.08 -22.50
C ALA A 30 3.05 -6.75 -21.08
N ALA A 31 2.15 -5.75 -21.04
CA ALA A 31 1.48 -5.23 -19.86
C ALA A 31 2.43 -4.80 -18.73
N ALA A 32 2.59 -3.47 -18.56
CA ALA A 32 2.86 -2.91 -17.24
C ALA A 32 1.98 -3.69 -16.24
N PRO A 33 2.52 -4.18 -15.10
CA PRO A 33 1.74 -4.97 -14.16
C PRO A 33 0.45 -4.19 -13.95
N ALA A 34 -0.67 -4.81 -14.36
CA ALA A 34 -1.97 -4.15 -14.33
C ALA A 34 -2.05 -3.55 -12.94
N ARG A 35 -2.03 -2.20 -12.85
CA ARG A 35 -1.97 -1.46 -11.58
C ARG A 35 -2.84 -2.26 -10.66
N SER A 36 -2.23 -2.96 -9.69
CA SER A 36 -2.99 -3.83 -8.81
C SER A 36 -4.02 -2.89 -8.24
N GLN A 37 -5.27 -3.06 -8.69
CA GLN A 37 -6.34 -2.24 -8.19
C GLN A 37 -6.22 -2.48 -6.70
N PHE A 38 -5.91 -1.42 -5.96
CA PHE A 38 -5.77 -1.51 -4.51
C PHE A 38 -7.14 -1.99 -4.05
N ASP A 39 -7.26 -3.31 -3.94
CA ASP A 39 -8.53 -3.97 -3.74
C ASP A 39 -9.03 -3.45 -2.40
N LEU A 40 -10.33 -3.22 -2.30
CA LEU A 40 -10.96 -2.85 -1.04
C LEU A 40 -10.57 -3.84 0.07
N ARG A 41 -10.31 -5.10 -0.29
CA ARG A 41 -9.74 -6.13 0.60
C ARG A 41 -8.37 -5.78 1.17
N LEU A 42 -7.47 -5.21 0.37
CA LEU A 42 -6.14 -4.77 0.85
C LEU A 42 -6.27 -3.57 1.79
N TYR A 43 -7.18 -2.64 1.50
CA TYR A 43 -7.45 -1.51 2.40
C TYR A 43 -8.03 -1.97 3.74
N GLY A 44 -8.94 -2.95 3.75
CA GLY A 44 -9.56 -3.44 4.98
C GLY A 44 -8.56 -4.06 5.95
N VAL A 45 -7.74 -5.00 5.46
CA VAL A 45 -6.72 -5.65 6.30
C VAL A 45 -5.67 -4.64 6.78
N GLY A 46 -5.17 -3.79 5.88
CA GLY A 46 -4.20 -2.75 6.24
C GLY A 46 -4.75 -1.78 7.29
N ALA A 47 -6.02 -1.38 7.16
CA ALA A 47 -6.67 -0.49 8.10
C ALA A 47 -6.85 -1.11 9.49
N GLN A 48 -7.23 -2.39 9.57
CA GLN A 48 -7.35 -3.11 10.84
C GLN A 48 -5.99 -3.24 11.54
N ILE A 49 -4.94 -3.61 10.81
CA ILE A 49 -3.58 -3.69 11.36
C ILE A 49 -3.14 -2.33 11.92
N LEU A 50 -3.33 -1.25 11.17
CA LEU A 50 -2.99 0.10 11.63
C LEU A 50 -3.75 0.47 12.91
N ARG A 51 -5.03 0.13 12.98
CA ARG A 51 -5.87 0.39 14.16
C ARG A 51 -5.38 -0.40 15.39
N ASP A 52 -5.03 -1.66 15.22
CA ASP A 52 -4.51 -2.52 16.28
C ASP A 52 -3.15 -2.03 16.80
N LEU A 53 -2.31 -1.47 15.91
CA LEU A 53 -1.07 -0.76 16.27
C LEU A 53 -1.32 0.60 16.96
N GLY A 54 -2.56 0.99 17.18
CA GLY A 54 -2.94 2.23 17.85
C GLY A 54 -2.94 3.46 16.94
N VAL A 55 -2.73 3.30 15.63
CA VAL A 55 -2.87 4.40 14.67
C VAL A 55 -4.34 4.79 14.58
N ARG A 56 -4.63 6.07 14.72
CA ARG A 56 -5.99 6.64 14.59
C ARG A 56 -6.06 7.80 13.60
N ARG A 57 -4.94 8.51 13.42
CA ARG A 57 -4.79 9.64 12.52
C ARG A 57 -3.41 9.59 11.89
N MET A 58 -3.33 9.72 10.56
CA MET A 58 -2.06 9.58 9.83
C MET A 58 -2.02 10.41 8.55
N GLN A 59 -0.79 10.73 8.11
CA GLN A 59 -0.51 11.23 6.76
C GLN A 59 -0.02 10.09 5.89
N LEU A 60 -0.53 10.00 4.67
CA LEU A 60 -0.13 8.96 3.72
C LEU A 60 1.09 9.42 2.92
N LEU A 61 2.11 8.56 2.85
CA LEU A 61 3.23 8.74 1.92
C LEU A 61 2.81 8.31 0.50
N ALA A 62 2.07 9.17 -0.19
CA ALA A 62 1.54 8.92 -1.52
C ALA A 62 1.11 10.23 -2.21
N ASN A 63 0.91 10.19 -3.53
CA ASN A 63 0.23 11.29 -4.24
C ASN A 63 -1.25 11.36 -3.83
N PRO A 64 -1.80 12.58 -3.65
CA PRO A 64 -3.22 12.78 -3.37
C PRO A 64 -4.10 12.06 -4.40
N ARG A 65 -5.04 11.25 -3.90
CA ARG A 65 -6.01 10.53 -4.72
C ARG A 65 -7.33 10.42 -3.95
N ARG A 66 -8.43 10.19 -4.67
CA ARG A 66 -9.71 9.86 -4.01
C ARG A 66 -9.57 8.53 -3.28
N MET A 67 -9.76 8.56 -1.97
CA MET A 67 -9.69 7.39 -1.10
C MET A 67 -11.10 6.94 -0.71
N PRO A 68 -11.34 5.63 -0.52
CA PRO A 68 -12.51 5.17 0.21
C PRO A 68 -12.53 5.76 1.63
N SER A 69 -13.73 5.90 2.22
CA SER A 69 -13.85 6.36 3.60
C SER A 69 -13.15 5.39 4.55
N MET A 70 -12.29 5.93 5.42
CA MET A 70 -11.57 5.17 6.45
C MET A 70 -12.24 5.24 7.83
N THR A 71 -13.30 6.04 7.97
CA THR A 71 -14.02 6.24 9.23
C THR A 71 -14.60 4.94 9.78
N GLY A 72 -15.04 4.03 8.90
CA GLY A 72 -15.53 2.70 9.30
C GLY A 72 -14.49 1.80 9.96
N TYR A 73 -13.20 2.12 9.79
CA TYR A 73 -12.08 1.42 10.44
C TYR A 73 -11.52 2.20 11.64
N GLY A 74 -12.14 3.33 12.01
CA GLY A 74 -11.63 4.21 13.08
C GLY A 74 -10.31 4.88 12.74
N LEU A 75 -10.06 5.15 11.45
CA LEU A 75 -8.87 5.83 10.94
C LEU A 75 -9.22 7.15 10.24
N GLU A 76 -8.43 8.19 10.52
CA GLU A 76 -8.48 9.50 9.88
C GLU A 76 -7.24 9.70 8.99
N ILE A 77 -7.46 10.02 7.70
CA ILE A 77 -6.40 10.50 6.81
C ILE A 77 -6.33 12.02 6.92
N SER A 78 -5.28 12.54 7.56
CA SER A 78 -5.11 13.98 7.77
C SER A 78 -4.37 14.68 6.61
N GLY A 79 -3.88 13.93 5.63
CA GLY A 79 -3.21 14.48 4.45
C GLY A 79 -2.31 13.49 3.73
N PHE A 80 -1.61 14.00 2.72
CA PHE A 80 -0.63 13.28 1.92
C PHE A 80 0.72 13.98 2.01
N ARG A 81 1.80 13.20 1.98
CA ARG A 81 3.18 13.71 1.95
C ARG A 81 3.95 12.98 0.86
N ALA A 82 4.79 13.72 0.12
CA ALA A 82 5.72 13.10 -0.82
C ALA A 82 6.76 12.25 -0.09
N ALA A 83 7.14 11.11 -0.66
CA ALA A 83 8.36 10.43 -0.24
C ALA A 83 9.54 11.36 -0.56
N ALA A 84 10.37 11.65 0.44
CA ALA A 84 11.60 12.42 0.27
C ALA A 84 12.70 11.56 -0.35
#